data_AF-A0A931QPF8-F1
#
_entry.id   AF-A0A931QPF8-F1
#
_cell.length_a   1.000
_cell.length_b   1.000
_cell.length_c   1.000
_cell.angle_alpha   90.00
_cell.angle_beta   90.00
_cell.angle_gamma   90.00
#
_symmetry.space_group_name_H-M   'P 1'
#
loop_
_entity.id
_entity.type
_entity.pdbx_description
1 polymer ?
#
loop_
_entity_poly.entity_id
_entity_poly.type
_entity_poly.pdbx_seq_one_letter_code
_entity_poly.pdbx_strand_id
1 'polypeptide(L)'
;MKEKYGYVIISIEQLINKKSLHLYTLIVYKDKDNSIICKKGIIFSEKKKMIPVILEKYIRGTSKKKDIILYEQYSIDTTRIIKMIQNNSIDFKADIINAINMLDDLRISMKIKIDLKYQKLLDDFANHLTFHRRYGRYFDENNVVRNEIIEAFCLLIEEIFNHSKILTSNCKLFSYEKYLKEF
;
A
#
# COMPACT_ATOMS: atom_id res chain seq x y z
N MET A 1 -31.80 11.14 0.26
CA MET A 1 -30.90 9.98 0.51
C MET A 1 -29.64 10.44 1.24
N LYS A 2 -29.26 9.78 2.33
CA LYS A 2 -27.96 10.06 2.99
C LYS A 2 -26.88 9.27 2.25
N GLU A 3 -25.90 9.95 1.67
CA GLU A 3 -24.67 9.32 1.17
C GLU A 3 -23.98 8.53 2.29
N LYS A 4 -23.64 7.27 2.00
CA LYS A 4 -22.81 6.43 2.87
C LYS A 4 -21.40 6.39 2.30
N TYR A 5 -20.41 6.41 3.19
CA TYR A 5 -19.00 6.35 2.82
C TYR A 5 -18.40 5.11 3.48
N GLY A 6 -17.68 4.32 2.68
CA GLY A 6 -16.86 3.21 3.16
C GLY A 6 -15.43 3.69 3.41
N TYR A 7 -14.71 3.03 4.32
CA TYR A 7 -13.35 3.40 4.67
C TYR A 7 -12.50 2.15 4.87
N VAL A 8 -11.25 2.25 4.45
CA VAL A 8 -10.26 1.18 4.57
C VAL A 8 -9.02 1.76 5.21
N ILE A 9 -8.65 1.22 6.37
CA ILE A 9 -7.33 1.43 6.93
C ILE A 9 -6.38 0.43 6.30
N ILE A 10 -5.27 0.94 5.80
CA ILE A 10 -4.14 0.21 5.30
C ILE A 10 -3.01 0.36 6.30
N SER A 11 -2.49 -0.74 6.83
CA SER A 11 -1.22 -0.74 7.55
C SER A 11 -0.10 -1.29 6.67
N ILE A 12 1.02 -0.57 6.62
CA ILE A 12 2.24 -0.99 5.95
C ILE A 12 3.34 -1.05 6.99
N GLU A 13 3.97 -2.20 7.13
CA GLU A 13 5.21 -2.35 7.89
C GLU A 13 6.40 -2.31 6.94
N GLN A 14 7.27 -1.30 7.11
CA GLN A 14 8.48 -1.11 6.30
C GLN A 14 9.72 -1.18 7.18
N LEU A 15 10.76 -1.89 6.71
CA LEU A 15 12.05 -1.91 7.37
C LEU A 15 12.93 -0.75 6.86
N ILE A 16 13.32 0.18 7.74
CA ILE A 16 14.21 1.31 7.44
C ILE A 16 15.37 1.26 8.44
N ASN A 17 16.62 1.24 7.97
CA ASN A 17 17.82 1.24 8.83
C ASN A 17 17.79 0.20 9.97
N LYS A 18 17.33 -1.03 9.66
CA LYS A 18 17.13 -2.14 10.62
C LYS A 18 16.05 -1.89 11.70
N LYS A 19 15.27 -0.81 11.61
CA LYS A 19 14.08 -0.56 12.43
C LYS A 19 12.82 -0.82 11.64
N SER A 20 11.85 -1.50 12.25
CA SER A 20 10.52 -1.64 11.66
C SER A 20 9.70 -0.38 11.92
N LEU A 21 9.09 0.15 10.86
CA LEU A 21 8.20 1.29 10.89
C LEU A 21 6.81 0.85 10.43
N HIS A 22 5.83 0.99 11.33
CA HIS A 22 4.43 0.76 11.02
C HIS A 22 3.74 2.07 10.65
N LEU A 23 3.20 2.10 9.44
CA LEU A 23 2.49 3.23 8.88
C LEU A 23 1.05 2.88 8.60
N TYR A 24 0.15 3.82 8.89
CA TYR A 24 -1.29 3.68 8.71
C TYR A 24 -1.78 4.76 7.76
N THR A 25 -2.54 4.38 6.74
CA THR A 25 -3.28 5.32 5.92
C THR A 25 -4.76 4.95 5.86
N LEU A 26 -5.58 5.92 5.48
CA LEU A 26 -7.01 5.78 5.31
C LEU A 26 -7.36 6.08 3.85
N ILE A 27 -8.01 5.12 3.19
CA ILE A 27 -8.69 5.37 1.94
C ILE A 27 -10.18 5.44 2.22
N VAL A 28 -10.80 6.54 1.81
CA VAL A 28 -12.25 6.75 1.89
C VAL A 28 -12.82 6.42 0.52
N TYR A 29 -13.94 5.72 0.43
CA TYR A 29 -14.64 5.47 -0.84
C TYR A 29 -16.07 5.98 -0.74
N LYS A 30 -16.53 6.65 -1.80
CA LYS A 30 -17.95 6.95 -2.01
C LYS A 30 -18.54 5.83 -2.88
N ASP A 31 -19.76 5.37 -2.58
CA ASP A 31 -20.48 4.30 -3.29
C ASP A 31 -19.96 4.05 -4.73
N LYS A 32 -19.35 2.87 -4.93
CA LYS A 32 -18.66 2.38 -6.15
C LYS A 32 -17.53 3.30 -6.69
N ASP A 33 -16.32 2.79 -6.54
CA ASP A 33 -15.16 3.03 -7.43
C ASP A 33 -14.42 4.38 -7.36
N ASN A 34 -14.71 5.26 -6.40
CA ASN A 34 -13.92 6.49 -6.24
C ASN A 34 -13.36 6.65 -4.83
N SER A 35 -12.06 6.42 -4.69
CA SER A 35 -11.30 6.76 -3.50
C SER A 35 -11.21 8.29 -3.36
N ILE A 36 -11.69 8.84 -2.24
CA ILE A 36 -11.38 10.22 -1.82
C ILE A 36 -9.97 10.21 -1.27
N ILE A 37 -9.05 10.20 -2.21
CA ILE A 37 -7.67 10.58 -2.00
C ILE A 37 -7.69 12.07 -1.79
N CYS A 38 -6.93 12.54 -0.80
CA CYS A 38 -6.64 13.96 -0.71
C CYS A 38 -6.18 14.41 -2.10
N LYS A 39 -6.69 15.54 -2.64
CA LYS A 39 -6.34 16.06 -3.98
C LYS A 39 -4.83 16.28 -4.25
N LYS A 40 -3.92 15.82 -3.37
CA LYS A 40 -2.47 15.98 -3.35
C LYS A 40 -1.69 14.71 -2.90
N GLY A 41 -2.27 13.50 -2.98
CA GLY A 41 -1.59 12.24 -2.62
C GLY A 41 -2.13 11.57 -1.35
N ILE A 42 -1.46 10.49 -0.89
CA ILE A 42 -1.82 9.71 0.30
C ILE A 42 -1.07 10.22 1.53
N ILE A 43 -1.75 10.23 2.67
CA ILE A 43 -1.16 10.61 3.96
C ILE A 43 -1.05 9.35 4.82
N PHE A 44 0.16 8.97 5.17
CA PHE A 44 0.46 7.96 6.19
C PHE A 44 0.59 8.59 7.56
N SER A 45 0.40 7.80 8.61
CA SER A 45 0.62 8.19 10.00
C SER A 45 1.29 7.06 10.77
N GLU A 46 2.13 7.41 11.75
CA GLU A 46 2.85 6.43 12.58
C GLU A 46 1.93 5.68 13.56
N LYS A 47 0.73 6.22 13.81
CA LYS A 47 -0.21 5.68 14.80
C LYS A 47 -1.63 5.68 14.26
N LYS A 48 -2.30 4.52 14.30
CA LYS A 48 -3.72 4.36 13.92
C LYS A 48 -4.65 5.42 14.53
N LYS A 49 -4.40 5.84 15.77
CA LYS A 49 -5.19 6.89 16.46
C LYS A 49 -5.13 8.28 15.81
N MET A 50 -4.25 8.50 14.83
CA MET A 50 -4.11 9.75 14.09
C MET A 50 -4.98 9.80 12.83
N ILE A 51 -5.57 8.68 12.42
CA ILE A 51 -6.49 8.61 11.28
C ILE A 51 -7.68 9.60 11.42
N PRO A 52 -8.33 9.74 12.59
CA PRO A 52 -9.37 10.77 12.77
C PRO A 52 -8.85 12.20 12.57
N VAL A 53 -7.60 12.48 12.93
CA VAL A 53 -6.97 13.79 12.74
C VAL A 53 -6.73 14.08 11.26
N ILE A 54 -6.33 13.06 10.49
CA ILE A 54 -6.18 13.19 9.03
C ILE A 54 -7.52 13.52 8.38
N LEU A 55 -8.58 12.79 8.76
CA LEU A 55 -9.94 13.03 8.28
C LEU A 55 -10.40 14.46 8.55
N GLU A 56 -10.24 14.92 9.79
CA GLU A 56 -10.71 16.24 10.19
C GLU A 56 -9.95 17.39 9.53
N LYS A 57 -8.62 17.26 9.42
CA LYS A 57 -7.76 18.35 8.93
C LYS A 57 -7.71 18.45 7.42
N TYR A 58 -7.65 17.31 6.71
CA TYR A 58 -7.27 17.28 5.30
C TYR A 58 -8.39 16.84 4.37
N ILE A 59 -9.41 16.17 4.90
CA ILE A 59 -10.60 15.73 4.15
C ILE A 59 -11.78 16.63 4.53
N ARG A 60 -11.56 17.96 4.58
CA ARG A 60 -12.63 18.95 4.81
C ARG A 60 -13.52 19.06 3.57
N GLY A 61 -14.75 18.57 3.71
CA GLY A 61 -15.79 18.58 2.66
C GLY A 61 -16.90 17.56 2.90
N THR A 62 -16.64 16.51 3.70
CA THR A 62 -17.68 15.59 4.19
C THR A 62 -18.33 16.20 5.43
N SER A 63 -19.36 17.03 5.24
CA SER A 63 -20.20 17.65 6.29
C SER A 63 -20.96 16.63 7.18
N LYS A 64 -20.61 15.34 7.11
CA LYS A 64 -21.22 14.24 7.86
C LYS A 64 -20.16 13.50 8.69
N LYS A 65 -19.54 14.21 9.63
CA LYS A 65 -18.67 13.63 10.67
C LYS A 65 -19.34 12.51 11.50
N LYS A 66 -20.67 12.40 11.48
CA LYS A 66 -21.43 11.63 12.48
C LYS A 66 -21.62 10.13 12.17
N ASP A 67 -21.38 9.68 10.94
CA ASP A 67 -21.66 8.29 10.54
C ASP A 67 -20.46 7.58 9.86
N ILE A 68 -19.23 7.90 10.27
CA ILE A 68 -18.03 7.23 9.73
C ILE A 68 -17.78 5.94 10.52
N ILE A 69 -18.01 4.79 9.89
CA ILE A 69 -17.64 3.49 10.46
C ILE A 69 -16.25 3.11 9.92
N LEU A 70 -15.27 3.03 10.82
CA LEU A 70 -13.90 2.69 10.48
C LEU A 70 -13.70 1.17 10.63
N TYR A 71 -13.26 0.52 9.55
CA TYR A 71 -12.78 -0.86 9.58
C TYR A 71 -11.37 -0.92 9.01
N GLU A 72 -10.52 -1.73 9.65
CA GLU A 72 -9.24 -2.13 9.07
C GLU A 72 -9.52 -3.34 8.19
N GLN A 73 -9.26 -3.20 6.89
CA GLN A 73 -9.52 -4.29 5.93
C GLN A 73 -8.23 -4.92 5.40
N TYR A 74 -7.12 -4.17 5.35
CA TYR A 74 -5.89 -4.69 4.78
C TYR A 74 -4.64 -4.29 5.56
N SER A 75 -3.72 -5.24 5.68
CA SER A 75 -2.41 -5.06 6.27
C SER A 75 -1.36 -5.73 5.38
N ILE A 76 -0.27 -5.02 5.11
CA ILE A 76 0.90 -5.55 4.40
C ILE A 76 2.11 -5.43 5.31
N ASP A 77 2.78 -6.56 5.54
CA ASP A 77 4.14 -6.60 6.07
C ASP A 77 5.10 -6.80 4.89
N THR A 78 5.74 -5.71 4.43
CA THR A 78 6.56 -5.76 3.22
C THR A 78 7.78 -6.66 3.40
N THR A 79 8.31 -6.74 4.63
CA THR A 79 9.44 -7.62 4.96
C THR A 79 9.04 -9.08 4.86
N ARG A 80 7.85 -9.43 5.37
CA ARG A 80 7.30 -10.78 5.25
C ARG A 80 7.02 -11.13 3.80
N ILE A 81 6.45 -10.22 3.00
CA ILE A 81 6.20 -10.47 1.56
C ILE A 81 7.52 -10.73 0.82
N ILE A 82 8.56 -9.93 1.05
CA ILE A 82 9.88 -10.16 0.42
C ILE A 82 10.44 -11.54 0.81
N LYS A 83 10.41 -11.89 2.10
CA LYS A 83 10.83 -13.22 2.57
C LYS A 83 10.01 -14.34 1.95
N MET A 84 8.70 -14.12 1.78
CA MET A 84 7.84 -15.09 1.12
C MET A 84 8.27 -15.31 -0.31
N ILE A 85 8.49 -14.26 -1.11
CA ILE A 85 8.96 -14.36 -2.50
C ILE A 85 10.31 -15.09 -2.60
N GLN A 86 11.19 -14.89 -1.62
CA GLN A 86 12.49 -15.57 -1.55
C GLN A 86 12.38 -17.08 -1.27
N ASN A 87 11.47 -17.52 -0.38
CA ASN A 87 11.54 -18.84 0.25
C ASN A 87 10.73 -19.98 -0.45
N ASN A 88 10.16 -19.75 -1.63
CA ASN A 88 9.46 -20.77 -2.46
C ASN A 88 8.34 -21.59 -1.75
N SER A 89 7.71 -21.06 -0.70
CA SER A 89 6.65 -21.76 0.05
C SER A 89 5.28 -21.70 -0.65
N ILE A 90 4.55 -22.81 -0.67
CA ILE A 90 3.25 -22.96 -1.35
C ILE A 90 2.13 -22.15 -0.68
N ASP A 91 2.21 -21.96 0.65
CA ASP A 91 1.07 -21.52 1.46
C ASP A 91 0.85 -20.00 1.49
N PHE A 92 1.79 -19.21 0.95
CA PHE A 92 1.81 -17.77 1.15
C PHE A 92 1.43 -16.94 -0.09
N LYS A 93 0.84 -17.57 -1.11
CA LYS A 93 0.49 -16.90 -2.38
C LYS A 93 -0.55 -15.82 -2.21
N ALA A 94 -1.58 -16.11 -1.41
CA ALA A 94 -2.66 -15.17 -1.18
C ALA A 94 -2.12 -13.87 -0.55
N ASP A 95 -1.19 -13.99 0.39
CA ASP A 95 -0.53 -12.83 1.01
C ASP A 95 0.24 -11.99 -0.03
N ILE A 96 1.00 -12.64 -0.93
CA ILE A 96 1.74 -11.95 -2.00
C ILE A 96 0.78 -11.29 -3.00
N ILE A 97 -0.23 -12.01 -3.49
CA ILE A 97 -1.23 -11.48 -4.43
C ILE A 97 -1.94 -10.27 -3.82
N ASN A 98 -2.42 -10.41 -2.58
CA ASN A 98 -3.12 -9.33 -1.88
C ASN A 98 -2.22 -8.11 -1.70
N ALA A 99 -0.93 -8.31 -1.38
CA ALA A 99 0.01 -7.22 -1.26
C ALA A 99 0.25 -6.49 -2.60
N ILE A 100 0.46 -7.23 -3.69
CA ILE A 100 0.63 -6.65 -5.04
C ILE A 100 -0.61 -5.87 -5.45
N ASN A 101 -1.79 -6.50 -5.37
CA ASN A 101 -3.05 -5.87 -5.78
C ASN A 101 -3.36 -4.62 -4.97
N MET A 102 -3.16 -4.65 -3.65
CA MET A 102 -3.42 -3.50 -2.80
C MET A 102 -2.46 -2.34 -3.07
N LEU A 103 -1.18 -2.63 -3.33
CA LEU A 103 -0.22 -1.60 -3.72
C LEU A 103 -0.54 -1.04 -5.12
N ASP A 104 -1.01 -1.87 -6.05
CA ASP A 104 -1.45 -1.39 -7.36
C ASP A 104 -2.72 -0.53 -7.26
N ASP A 105 -3.70 -0.91 -6.43
CA ASP A 105 -4.89 -0.11 -6.13
C ASP A 105 -4.52 1.26 -5.55
N LEU A 106 -3.54 1.29 -4.63
CA LEU A 106 -2.96 2.51 -4.08
C LEU A 106 -2.30 3.36 -5.18
N ARG A 107 -1.49 2.74 -6.04
CA ARG A 107 -0.81 3.40 -7.16
C ARG A 107 -1.81 4.01 -8.15
N ILE A 108 -2.80 3.24 -8.58
CA ILE A 108 -3.87 3.67 -9.50
C ILE A 108 -4.64 4.83 -8.90
N SER A 109 -5.04 4.67 -7.64
CA SER A 109 -5.68 5.72 -6.86
C SER A 109 -4.85 7.00 -6.94
N MET A 110 -3.57 6.94 -6.58
CA MET A 110 -2.67 8.10 -6.57
C MET A 110 -2.31 8.64 -7.96
N LYS A 111 -2.72 7.96 -9.05
CA LYS A 111 -2.33 8.27 -10.44
C LYS A 111 -0.81 8.25 -10.65
N ILE A 112 -0.11 7.38 -9.93
CA ILE A 112 1.33 7.18 -10.06
C ILE A 112 1.60 6.35 -11.30
N LYS A 113 2.55 6.80 -12.12
CA LYS A 113 3.07 6.03 -13.25
C LYS A 113 4.32 5.28 -12.78
N ILE A 114 4.37 3.99 -13.05
CA ILE A 114 5.55 3.16 -12.86
C ILE A 114 6.03 2.67 -14.23
N ASP A 115 7.28 2.22 -14.32
CA ASP A 115 7.78 1.61 -15.55
C ASP A 115 6.92 0.39 -15.93
N LEU A 116 6.50 0.34 -17.19
CA LEU A 116 5.68 -0.74 -17.73
C LEU A 116 6.35 -2.11 -17.58
N LYS A 117 7.69 -2.16 -17.61
CA LYS A 117 8.45 -3.39 -17.39
C LYS A 117 8.16 -3.96 -16.00
N TYR A 118 8.28 -3.14 -14.95
CA TYR A 118 8.07 -3.58 -13.57
C TYR A 118 6.59 -3.85 -13.28
N GLN A 119 5.68 -3.04 -13.84
CA GLN A 119 4.25 -3.29 -13.72
C GLN A 119 3.87 -4.65 -14.31
N LYS A 120 4.23 -4.88 -15.58
CA LYS A 120 3.93 -6.13 -16.26
C LYS A 120 4.51 -7.33 -15.52
N LEU A 121 5.73 -7.19 -15.00
CA LEU A 121 6.39 -8.25 -14.25
C LEU A 121 5.60 -8.65 -12.98
N LEU A 122 5.06 -7.68 -12.25
CA LEU A 122 4.23 -7.92 -11.06
C LEU A 122 2.87 -8.49 -11.43
N ASP A 123 2.24 -7.98 -12.50
CA ASP A 123 0.94 -8.45 -12.99
C ASP A 123 1.01 -9.90 -13.46
N ASP A 124 2.01 -10.23 -14.29
CA ASP A 124 2.26 -11.59 -14.79
C ASP A 124 2.54 -12.56 -13.64
N PHE A 125 3.30 -12.12 -12.64
CA PHE A 125 3.56 -12.92 -11.44
C PHE A 125 2.29 -13.14 -10.61
N ALA A 126 1.52 -12.10 -10.30
CA ALA A 126 0.27 -12.21 -9.57
C ALA A 126 -0.76 -13.11 -10.29
N ASN A 127 -0.85 -12.99 -11.61
CA ASN A 127 -1.65 -13.87 -12.46
C ASN A 127 -1.20 -15.33 -12.33
N HIS A 128 0.10 -15.60 -12.43
CA HIS A 128 0.63 -16.95 -12.22
C HIS A 128 0.27 -17.50 -10.83
N LEU A 129 0.42 -16.68 -9.79
CA LEU A 129 0.09 -17.06 -8.41
C LEU A 129 -1.39 -17.44 -8.24
N THR A 130 -2.28 -16.83 -9.02
CA THR A 130 -3.73 -17.07 -8.98
C THR A 130 -4.07 -18.47 -9.49
N PHE A 131 -3.40 -18.95 -10.54
CA PHE A 131 -3.73 -20.23 -11.18
C PHE A 131 -2.84 -21.40 -10.75
N HIS A 132 -1.63 -21.13 -10.26
CA HIS A 132 -0.65 -22.18 -10.00
C HIS A 132 -0.32 -22.31 -8.51
N ARG A 133 -0.31 -23.55 -8.01
CA ARG A 133 0.08 -23.87 -6.61
C ARG A 133 1.59 -23.81 -6.33
N ARG A 134 2.46 -23.75 -7.34
CA ARG A 134 3.91 -23.59 -7.13
C ARG A 134 4.39 -22.40 -7.93
N TYR A 135 4.82 -21.35 -7.25
CA TYR A 135 5.28 -20.15 -7.95
C TYR A 135 6.76 -20.21 -8.33
N GLY A 136 7.54 -21.14 -7.77
CA GLY A 136 8.87 -21.46 -8.26
C GLY A 136 8.91 -21.69 -9.77
N ARG A 137 7.86 -22.32 -10.33
CA ARG A 137 7.72 -22.56 -11.77
C ARG A 137 7.69 -21.29 -12.61
N TYR A 138 7.15 -20.18 -12.07
CA TYR A 138 7.12 -18.92 -12.80
C TYR A 138 8.53 -18.48 -13.22
N PHE A 139 9.49 -18.61 -12.30
CA PHE A 139 10.88 -18.21 -12.54
C PHE A 139 11.53 -19.06 -13.64
N ASP A 140 11.27 -20.36 -13.63
CA ASP A 140 11.80 -21.29 -14.62
C ASP A 140 11.13 -21.10 -16.00
N GLU A 141 9.79 -20.97 -16.03
CA GLU A 141 8.98 -20.88 -17.27
C GLU A 141 9.14 -19.53 -17.98
N ASN A 142 9.35 -18.45 -17.22
CA ASN A 142 9.41 -17.09 -17.78
C ASN A 142 10.83 -16.52 -17.82
N ASN A 143 11.84 -17.30 -17.44
CA ASN A 143 13.24 -16.86 -17.35
C ASN A 143 13.41 -15.56 -16.53
N VAL A 144 12.72 -15.50 -15.39
CA VAL A 144 12.73 -14.35 -14.48
C VAL A 144 13.49 -14.71 -13.21
N VAL A 145 14.36 -13.82 -12.75
CA VAL A 145 15.06 -14.00 -11.48
C VAL A 145 14.21 -13.47 -10.32
N ARG A 146 14.20 -14.17 -9.18
CA ARG A 146 13.47 -13.75 -7.96
C ARG A 146 13.75 -12.29 -7.57
N ASN A 147 15.00 -11.86 -7.69
CA ASN A 147 15.41 -10.50 -7.36
C ASN A 147 14.72 -9.45 -8.24
N GLU A 148 14.36 -9.77 -9.49
CA GLU A 148 13.62 -8.83 -10.35
C GLU A 148 12.19 -8.59 -9.83
N ILE A 149 11.53 -9.64 -9.32
CA ILE A 149 10.20 -9.51 -8.68
C ILE A 149 10.30 -8.69 -7.39
N ILE A 150 11.33 -8.97 -6.57
CA ILE A 150 11.56 -8.24 -5.33
C ILE A 150 11.87 -6.77 -5.64
N GLU A 151 12.69 -6.49 -6.64
CA GLU A 151 13.02 -5.14 -7.08
C GLU A 151 11.76 -4.41 -7.56
N ALA A 152 10.95 -5.03 -8.44
CA ALA A 152 9.70 -4.45 -8.90
C ALA A 152 8.74 -4.13 -7.74
N PHE A 153 8.63 -5.04 -6.78
CA PHE A 153 7.80 -4.86 -5.58
C PHE A 153 8.31 -3.71 -4.70
N CYS A 154 9.62 -3.63 -4.47
CA CYS A 154 10.24 -2.55 -3.72
C CYS A 154 10.07 -1.20 -4.42
N LEU A 155 10.24 -1.14 -5.74
CA LEU A 155 10.04 0.08 -6.53
C LEU A 155 8.59 0.56 -6.48
N LEU A 156 7.61 -0.34 -6.56
CA LEU A 156 6.20 0.02 -6.39
C LEU A 156 5.93 0.66 -5.02
N ILE A 157 6.51 0.09 -3.96
CA ILE A 157 6.41 0.63 -2.60
C ILE A 157 7.06 2.02 -2.52
N GLU A 158 8.28 2.15 -3.03
CA GLU A 158 9.03 3.40 -3.02
C GLU A 158 8.29 4.51 -3.77
N GLU A 159 7.72 4.20 -4.93
CA GLU A 159 6.94 5.14 -5.73
C GLU A 159 5.67 5.63 -4.99
N ILE A 160 4.96 4.72 -4.31
CA ILE A 160 3.83 5.07 -3.44
C ILE A 160 4.30 6.02 -2.34
N PHE A 161 5.43 5.73 -1.69
CA PHE A 161 5.94 6.56 -0.60
C PHE A 161 6.44 7.93 -1.07
N ASN A 162 7.12 8.01 -2.21
CA ASN A 162 7.62 9.26 -2.80
C ASN A 162 6.48 10.24 -3.14
N HIS A 163 5.31 9.72 -3.48
CA HIS A 163 4.10 10.51 -3.75
C HIS A 163 3.21 10.71 -2.52
N SER A 164 3.68 10.28 -1.34
CA SER A 164 2.94 10.35 -0.08
C SER A 164 3.54 11.35 0.91
N LYS A 165 2.76 11.66 1.94
CA LYS A 165 3.21 12.44 3.10
C LYS A 165 3.07 11.62 4.37
N ILE A 166 3.95 11.87 5.33
CA ILE A 166 3.89 11.23 6.65
C ILE A 166 3.48 12.27 7.69
N LEU A 167 2.39 11.98 8.41
CA LEU A 167 1.95 12.72 9.59
C LEU A 167 2.55 12.07 10.84
N THR A 168 3.50 12.76 11.47
CA THR A 168 4.15 12.27 12.69
C THR A 168 3.33 12.55 13.92
N SER A 169 3.62 11.83 15.01
CA SER A 169 2.95 11.98 16.31
C SER A 169 2.84 13.42 16.84
N ASN A 170 3.75 14.32 16.45
CA ASN A 170 3.70 15.75 16.77
C ASN A 170 2.81 16.57 15.82
N CYS A 171 1.95 15.92 15.04
CA CYS A 171 1.04 16.51 14.06
C CYS A 171 1.73 17.32 12.95
N LYS A 172 2.99 17.00 12.64
CA LYS A 172 3.75 17.62 11.54
C LYS A 172 3.70 16.72 10.30
N LEU A 173 3.59 17.33 9.13
CA LEU A 173 3.62 16.63 7.84
C LEU A 173 5.01 16.74 7.22
N PHE A 174 5.51 15.62 6.73
CA PHE A 174 6.78 15.52 6.00
C PHE A 174 6.54 14.86 4.64
N SER A 175 7.34 15.22 3.64
CA SER A 175 7.55 14.32 2.51
C SER A 175 8.27 13.08 3.01
N TYR A 176 8.11 11.95 2.30
CA TYR A 176 8.77 10.71 2.66
C TYR A 176 10.30 10.85 2.75
N GLU A 177 10.93 11.45 1.74
CA GLU A 177 12.38 11.72 1.74
C GLU A 177 12.84 12.53 2.95
N LYS A 178 12.06 13.54 3.36
CA LYS A 178 12.41 14.36 4.53
C LYS A 178 12.24 13.57 5.82
N TYR A 179 11.17 12.76 5.90
CA TYR A 179 10.94 11.88 7.04
C TYR A 179 12.09 10.88 7.22
N LEU A 180 12.59 10.27 6.14
CA LEU A 180 13.72 9.34 6.20
C LEU A 180 15.01 9.97 6.75
N LYS A 181 15.23 11.28 6.52
CA LYS A 181 16.39 11.99 7.07
C LYS A 181 16.28 12.28 8.57
N GLU A 182 15.06 12.24 9.11
CA GLU A 182 14.78 12.52 10.53
C GLU A 182 14.67 11.24 11.38
N PHE A 183 14.71 10.04 10.77
CA PHE A 183 14.43 8.74 11.40
C PHE A 183 15.64 7.77 11.43
#